data_AF-A0A165V3C5-F1
#
_entry.id   AF-A0A165V3C5-F1
#
_cell.length_a   1.000
_cell.length_b   1.000
_cell.length_c   1.000
_cell.angle_alpha   90.00
_cell.angle_beta   90.00
_cell.angle_gamma   90.00
#
_symmetry.space_group_name_H-M   'P 1'
#
loop_
_entity.id
_entity.type
_entity.pdbx_description
1 polymer ?
#
loop_
_entity_poly.entity_id
_entity_poly.type
_entity_poly.pdbx_seq_one_letter_code
_entity_poly.pdbx_strand_id
1 'polypeptide(L)'
;MPRIRAPCQVCSEHESKYTCSKCMIVYCSVSCYKTHREQFCTSGTDQVSAELQPEIGPSTRNDRTGSKEQAVVQPQLDLNPQDSLDTNAERLRPLTSLKWPYIPEESAYPDPLKRDDPKPLQLHQYEAIATSEAVRKALKSHPSLPALLRQIDSLRGQEREDALQQALGVSASDDLGQSGSRSSQGHQFTPVIVKTDEERAALRALAEAVESAVRGGKEGTLGLDWEGSTSEVA
;
A
#
# COMPACT_ATOMS: atom_id res chain seq x y z
N MET A 1 44.42 4.86 -12.87
CA MET A 1 44.22 5.44 -14.21
C MET A 1 42.75 5.31 -14.58
N PRO A 2 42.08 6.39 -15.03
CA PRO A 2 40.69 6.31 -15.49
C PRO A 2 40.60 5.39 -16.71
N ARG A 3 39.70 4.39 -16.69
CA ARG A 3 39.44 3.54 -17.85
C ARG A 3 38.66 4.36 -18.88
N ILE A 4 39.31 4.68 -20.00
CA ILE A 4 38.70 5.36 -21.14
C ILE A 4 37.59 4.45 -21.68
N ARG A 5 36.36 4.98 -21.79
CA ARG A 5 35.22 4.25 -22.31
C ARG A 5 35.23 4.30 -23.83
N ALA A 6 34.85 3.20 -24.47
CA ALA A 6 34.70 3.17 -25.93
C ALA A 6 33.60 4.14 -26.37
N PRO A 7 33.70 4.75 -27.56
CA PRO A 7 32.62 5.56 -28.13
C PRO A 7 31.37 4.72 -28.43
N CYS A 8 30.22 5.37 -28.46
CA CYS A 8 28.94 4.78 -28.87
C CYS A 8 29.02 4.21 -30.29
N GLN A 9 28.67 2.95 -30.49
CA GLN A 9 28.69 2.31 -31.82
C GLN A 9 27.46 2.66 -32.68
N VAL A 10 26.48 3.40 -32.13
CA VAL A 10 25.28 3.83 -32.86
C VAL A 10 25.45 5.23 -33.44
N CYS A 11 25.96 6.19 -32.68
CA CYS A 11 26.17 7.56 -33.14
C CYS A 11 27.64 7.97 -33.26
N SER A 12 28.59 7.24 -32.67
CA SER A 12 30.04 7.54 -32.67
C SER A 12 30.47 8.90 -32.11
N GLU A 13 29.53 9.70 -31.59
CA GLU A 13 29.79 11.06 -31.09
C GLU A 13 30.11 11.13 -29.59
N HIS A 14 29.52 10.23 -28.80
CA HIS A 14 29.55 10.28 -27.34
C HIS A 14 30.18 9.02 -26.76
N GLU A 15 30.78 9.12 -25.56
CA GLU A 15 31.23 7.95 -24.81
C GLU A 15 30.06 7.01 -24.51
N SER A 16 30.31 5.69 -24.63
CA SER A 16 29.29 4.70 -24.32
C SER A 16 28.99 4.64 -22.82
N LYS A 17 27.70 4.50 -22.50
CA LYS A 17 27.20 4.41 -21.13
C LYS A 17 26.58 3.04 -20.84
N TYR A 18 26.11 2.36 -21.87
CA TYR A 18 25.36 1.12 -21.78
C TYR A 18 25.81 0.12 -22.86
N THR A 19 25.45 -1.14 -22.68
CA THR A 19 25.74 -2.23 -23.62
C THR A 19 24.47 -3.05 -23.84
N CYS A 20 24.12 -3.34 -25.09
CA CYS A 20 22.96 -4.15 -25.40
C CYS A 20 23.21 -5.61 -25.02
N SER A 21 22.34 -6.21 -24.22
CA SER A 21 22.50 -7.62 -23.80
C SER A 21 22.34 -8.63 -24.94
N LYS A 22 21.70 -8.24 -26.05
CA LYS A 22 21.39 -9.15 -27.16
C LYS A 22 22.52 -9.23 -28.20
N CYS A 23 22.97 -8.08 -28.70
CA CYS A 23 24.01 -7.99 -29.73
C CYS A 23 25.34 -7.39 -29.24
N MET A 24 25.46 -7.11 -27.94
CA MET A 24 26.67 -6.60 -27.28
C MET A 24 27.22 -5.26 -27.80
N ILE A 25 26.45 -4.52 -28.60
CA ILE A 25 26.87 -3.18 -29.03
C ILE A 25 26.84 -2.18 -27.88
N VAL A 26 27.77 -1.24 -27.87
CA VAL A 26 27.86 -0.19 -26.84
C VAL A 26 27.18 1.10 -27.31
N TYR A 27 26.39 1.74 -26.45
CA TYR A 27 25.63 2.94 -26.81
C TYR A 27 25.59 3.99 -25.69
N CYS A 28 25.35 5.25 -26.04
CA CYS A 28 25.37 6.37 -25.08
C CYS A 28 24.00 6.65 -24.42
N SER A 29 22.89 6.40 -25.11
CA SER A 29 21.56 6.85 -24.68
C SER A 29 20.41 5.94 -25.15
N VAL A 30 19.22 6.16 -24.59
CA VAL A 30 18.00 5.43 -24.98
C VAL A 30 17.61 5.68 -26.45
N SER A 31 17.91 6.86 -27.02
CA SER A 31 17.66 7.12 -28.44
C SER A 31 18.50 6.20 -29.32
N CYS A 32 19.79 6.05 -29.01
CA CYS A 32 20.67 5.10 -29.69
C CYS A 32 20.20 3.64 -29.50
N TYR A 33 19.66 3.30 -28.32
CA TYR A 33 19.09 1.97 -28.10
C TYR A 33 17.90 1.69 -29.03
N LYS A 34 17.00 2.65 -29.26
CA LYS A 34 15.85 2.43 -30.16
C LYS A 34 16.29 2.26 -31.62
N THR A 35 17.15 3.15 -32.10
CA THR A 35 17.67 3.08 -33.48
C THR A 35 18.38 1.75 -33.76
N HIS A 36 19.22 1.28 -32.84
CA HIS A 36 19.88 -0.02 -33.03
C HIS A 36 18.88 -1.19 -32.97
N ARG A 37 17.88 -1.13 -32.08
CA ARG A 37 16.90 -2.20 -31.87
C ARG A 37 16.10 -2.44 -33.14
N GLU A 38 15.75 -1.38 -33.83
CA GLU A 38 14.92 -1.42 -35.04
C GLU A 38 15.73 -1.81 -36.29
N GLN A 39 17.02 -1.46 -36.35
CA GLN A 39 17.80 -1.58 -37.59
C GLN A 39 18.84 -2.70 -37.59
N PHE A 40 19.48 -3.01 -36.46
CA PHE A 40 20.70 -3.83 -36.43
C PHE A 40 20.78 -4.83 -35.26
N CYS A 41 19.78 -4.86 -34.38
CA CYS A 41 19.79 -5.78 -33.25
C CYS A 41 19.44 -7.19 -33.72
N THR A 42 20.45 -8.01 -33.97
CA THR A 42 20.31 -9.41 -34.36
C THR A 42 19.78 -10.24 -33.19
N SER A 43 18.49 -10.15 -32.95
CA SER A 43 17.73 -11.02 -32.07
C SER A 43 16.61 -11.59 -32.91
N GLY A 44 16.62 -12.90 -33.13
CA GLY A 44 15.59 -13.60 -33.89
C GLY A 44 14.17 -13.25 -33.41
N THR A 45 13.29 -13.05 -34.40
CA THR A 45 11.84 -13.25 -34.35
C THR A 45 11.10 -12.87 -33.06
N ASP A 46 10.51 -11.68 -33.07
CA ASP A 46 9.19 -11.43 -32.47
C ASP A 46 8.27 -10.88 -33.57
N GLN A 47 7.72 -11.80 -34.37
CA GLN A 47 6.57 -11.56 -35.25
C GLN A 47 5.39 -12.28 -34.61
N VAL A 48 4.53 -11.54 -33.91
CA VAL A 48 3.14 -11.97 -33.68
C VAL A 48 2.33 -11.40 -34.84
N SER A 49 1.76 -12.31 -35.61
CA SER A 49 0.78 -12.09 -36.67
C SER A 49 -0.41 -11.25 -36.20
N ALA A 50 -0.79 -10.26 -37.01
CA ALA A 50 -2.18 -9.88 -37.20
C ALA A 50 -2.37 -9.58 -38.69
N GLU A 51 -2.95 -10.56 -39.37
CA GLU A 51 -3.25 -10.66 -40.79
C GLU A 51 -4.27 -9.58 -41.21
N LEU A 52 -4.02 -8.91 -42.33
CA LEU A 52 -4.99 -8.06 -43.03
C LEU A 52 -4.96 -8.40 -44.52
N GLN A 53 -6.08 -8.91 -45.04
CA GLN A 53 -6.70 -8.61 -46.36
C GLN A 53 -7.85 -9.62 -46.68
N PRO A 54 -8.74 -9.41 -47.67
CA PRO A 54 -9.86 -8.44 -47.71
C PRO A 54 -11.22 -9.08 -48.14
N GLU A 55 -12.32 -8.32 -47.99
CA GLU A 55 -13.61 -8.28 -48.74
C GLU A 55 -14.37 -9.56 -49.17
N ILE A 56 -15.69 -9.64 -48.85
CA ILE A 56 -16.85 -9.88 -49.75
C ILE A 56 -18.16 -9.94 -48.89
N GLY A 57 -19.13 -9.04 -49.17
CA GLY A 57 -20.50 -9.04 -48.61
C GLY A 57 -21.45 -10.05 -49.29
N PRO A 58 -22.77 -10.09 -48.97
CA PRO A 58 -23.67 -8.95 -49.22
C PRO A 58 -24.87 -8.73 -48.27
N SER A 59 -25.45 -7.51 -48.37
CA SER A 59 -26.88 -7.10 -48.31
C SER A 59 -27.78 -7.59 -47.17
N THR A 60 -28.48 -6.75 -46.40
CA THR A 60 -29.57 -5.79 -46.73
C THR A 60 -29.86 -4.93 -45.48
N ARG A 61 -30.39 -3.70 -45.44
CA ARG A 61 -31.02 -2.75 -46.35
C ARG A 61 -31.10 -1.40 -45.60
N ASN A 62 -30.81 -0.31 -46.31
CA ASN A 62 -31.48 1.02 -46.39
C ASN A 62 -32.14 1.62 -45.13
N ASP A 63 -32.12 2.93 -44.86
CA ASP A 63 -32.18 4.06 -45.80
C ASP A 63 -31.86 5.37 -45.04
N ARG A 64 -31.10 6.26 -45.72
CA ARG A 64 -31.30 7.72 -45.91
C ARG A 64 -31.66 8.64 -44.74
N THR A 65 -31.32 9.94 -44.70
CA THR A 65 -30.51 10.91 -45.47
C THR A 65 -30.79 12.23 -44.75
N GLY A 66 -29.83 13.17 -44.69
CA GLY A 66 -30.19 14.60 -44.66
C GLY A 66 -29.39 15.46 -43.69
N SER A 67 -28.31 16.04 -44.19
CA SER A 67 -27.72 17.28 -43.67
C SER A 67 -28.65 18.48 -43.90
N LYS A 68 -28.58 19.47 -42.99
CA LYS A 68 -28.60 20.95 -43.21
C LYS A 68 -28.65 21.65 -41.84
N GLU A 69 -27.59 22.35 -41.46
CA GLU A 69 -27.38 23.81 -41.60
C GLU A 69 -28.12 24.67 -40.55
N GLN A 70 -27.29 25.29 -39.68
CA GLN A 70 -27.31 26.67 -39.17
C GLN A 70 -28.60 27.32 -38.62
N ALA A 71 -28.56 27.74 -37.35
CA ALA A 71 -28.82 29.11 -36.87
C ALA A 71 -28.76 29.12 -35.32
N VAL A 72 -27.76 29.76 -34.70
CA VAL A 72 -27.87 31.05 -33.97
C VAL A 72 -29.01 31.09 -32.95
N VAL A 73 -28.67 31.17 -31.65
CA VAL A 73 -29.16 32.15 -30.65
C VAL A 73 -28.58 31.73 -29.28
N GLN A 74 -27.66 32.54 -28.72
CA GLN A 74 -27.58 32.73 -27.26
C GLN A 74 -28.63 33.78 -26.89
N PRO A 75 -29.22 33.69 -25.69
CA PRO A 75 -28.79 34.63 -24.67
C PRO A 75 -28.59 33.99 -23.29
N GLN A 76 -27.69 34.63 -22.55
CA GLN A 76 -27.30 34.32 -21.18
C GLN A 76 -28.41 34.64 -20.14
N LEU A 77 -28.15 34.11 -18.94
CA LEU A 77 -28.58 34.54 -17.60
C LEU A 77 -29.90 33.91 -17.10
N ASP A 78 -29.81 32.95 -16.18
CA ASP A 78 -30.12 33.29 -14.79
C ASP A 78 -29.47 32.31 -13.80
N LEU A 79 -29.19 32.84 -12.62
CA LEU A 79 -28.43 32.28 -11.52
C LEU A 79 -29.24 31.20 -10.79
N ASN A 80 -28.62 30.05 -10.53
CA ASN A 80 -28.85 29.39 -9.23
C ASN A 80 -27.60 28.62 -8.76
N PRO A 81 -26.67 29.26 -8.04
CA PRO A 81 -25.59 28.60 -7.35
C PRO A 81 -25.99 28.33 -5.89
N GLN A 82 -26.98 27.46 -5.65
CA GLN A 82 -27.32 27.00 -4.29
C GLN A 82 -27.79 25.55 -4.31
N ASP A 83 -26.85 24.64 -4.57
CA ASP A 83 -26.88 23.30 -3.94
C ASP A 83 -25.47 22.67 -3.88
N SER A 84 -24.49 23.49 -3.55
CA SER A 84 -23.13 23.04 -3.19
C SER A 84 -22.97 23.17 -1.67
N LEU A 85 -23.82 22.46 -0.94
CA LEU A 85 -23.58 22.13 0.46
C LEU A 85 -23.06 20.68 0.48
N ASP A 86 -21.87 20.51 1.05
CA ASP A 86 -21.21 19.23 1.38
C ASP A 86 -20.38 18.46 0.32
N THR A 87 -19.68 19.12 -0.61
CA THR A 87 -18.63 18.46 -1.41
C THR A 87 -17.20 18.61 -0.87
N ASN A 88 -17.05 19.14 0.36
CA ASN A 88 -15.78 19.11 1.10
C ASN A 88 -15.86 18.12 2.27
N ALA A 89 -16.48 16.95 2.04
CA ALA A 89 -16.02 15.74 2.69
C ALA A 89 -14.57 15.53 2.23
N GLU A 90 -13.65 16.04 3.04
CA GLU A 90 -12.21 16.13 2.84
C GLU A 90 -11.66 14.99 1.98
N ARG A 91 -11.40 15.28 0.71
CA ARG A 91 -10.92 14.29 -0.26
C ARG A 91 -9.70 13.59 0.32
N LEU A 92 -9.83 12.29 0.57
CA LEU A 92 -8.78 11.49 1.20
C LEU A 92 -7.50 11.58 0.36
N ARG A 93 -6.36 11.66 1.05
CA ARG A 93 -5.05 11.63 0.37
C ARG A 93 -4.93 10.33 -0.42
N PRO A 94 -4.40 10.37 -1.66
CA PRO A 94 -4.22 9.17 -2.46
C PRO A 94 -3.19 8.24 -1.80
N LEU A 95 -3.38 6.92 -1.94
CA LEU A 95 -2.47 5.91 -1.38
C LEU A 95 -1.04 6.02 -1.91
N THR A 96 -0.86 6.56 -3.11
CA THR A 96 0.44 6.83 -3.73
C THR A 96 1.24 7.94 -3.04
N SER A 97 0.58 8.75 -2.20
CA SER A 97 1.26 9.78 -1.41
C SER A 97 1.98 9.22 -0.18
N LEU A 98 1.72 7.96 0.20
CA LEU A 98 2.33 7.32 1.37
C LEU A 98 3.68 6.68 1.00
N LYS A 99 4.65 6.77 1.91
CA LYS A 99 5.93 6.08 1.80
C LYS A 99 5.78 4.67 2.36
N TRP A 100 5.37 3.74 1.51
CA TRP A 100 5.26 2.32 1.88
C TRP A 100 6.65 1.70 2.12
N PRO A 101 6.82 0.88 3.17
CA PRO A 101 8.04 0.09 3.33
C PRO A 101 8.18 -0.90 2.17
N TYR A 102 9.41 -1.22 1.78
CA TYR A 102 9.65 -2.32 0.85
C TYR A 102 9.40 -3.64 1.58
N ILE A 103 8.51 -4.46 1.02
CA ILE A 103 8.17 -5.78 1.55
C ILE A 103 8.63 -6.79 0.49
N PRO A 104 9.58 -7.68 0.83
CA PRO A 104 9.99 -8.74 -0.08
C PRO A 104 8.80 -9.63 -0.45
N GLU A 105 8.73 -10.05 -1.71
CA GLU A 105 7.74 -11.03 -2.15
C GLU A 105 7.95 -12.36 -1.41
N GLU A 106 6.85 -13.05 -1.07
CA GLU A 106 6.92 -14.33 -0.39
C GLU A 106 7.70 -15.35 -1.23
N SER A 107 8.64 -16.05 -0.60
CA SER A 107 9.38 -17.12 -1.27
C SER A 107 8.41 -18.22 -1.70
N ALA A 108 8.51 -18.65 -2.97
CA ALA A 108 7.71 -19.75 -3.50
C ALA A 108 7.91 -21.10 -2.74
N TYR A 109 9.01 -21.22 -1.99
CA TYR A 109 9.29 -22.38 -1.14
C TYR A 109 9.49 -21.90 0.31
N PRO A 110 8.45 -21.94 1.16
CA PRO A 110 8.57 -21.54 2.55
C PRO A 110 9.45 -22.52 3.32
N ASP A 111 10.36 -21.99 4.12
CA ASP A 111 11.21 -22.79 5.02
C ASP A 111 10.33 -23.50 6.06
N PRO A 112 10.32 -24.85 6.14
CA PRO A 112 9.51 -25.58 7.11
C PRO A 112 9.78 -25.18 8.57
N LEU A 113 11.00 -24.73 8.88
CA LEU A 113 11.36 -24.31 10.24
C LEU A 113 10.69 -22.99 10.64
N LYS A 114 10.35 -22.13 9.66
CA LYS A 114 9.74 -20.81 9.87
C LYS A 114 8.22 -20.84 9.78
N ARG A 115 7.63 -22.03 9.79
CA ARG A 115 6.16 -22.20 9.66
C ARG A 115 5.42 -21.52 10.81
N ASP A 116 5.99 -21.58 12.01
CA ASP A 116 5.36 -21.10 13.23
C ASP A 116 5.81 -19.67 13.60
N ASP A 117 6.75 -19.08 12.84
CA ASP A 117 7.16 -17.68 13.02
C ASP A 117 6.04 -16.72 12.60
N PRO A 118 5.89 -15.55 13.28
CA PRO A 118 4.94 -14.54 12.87
C PRO A 118 5.26 -14.03 11.45
N LYS A 119 4.30 -14.18 10.54
CA LYS A 119 4.47 -13.76 9.15
C LYS A 119 4.49 -12.23 9.05
N PRO A 120 5.42 -11.64 8.27
CA PRO A 120 5.43 -10.21 8.04
C PRO A 120 4.20 -9.79 7.23
N LEU A 121 3.75 -8.54 7.44
CA LEU A 121 2.63 -7.96 6.70
C LEU A 121 2.97 -7.83 5.21
N GLN A 122 2.04 -8.23 4.36
CA GLN A 122 2.10 -8.13 2.90
C GLN A 122 1.58 -6.77 2.41
N LEU A 123 1.97 -6.35 1.20
CA LEU A 123 1.60 -5.04 0.65
C LEU A 123 0.07 -4.82 0.60
N HIS A 124 -0.69 -5.82 0.16
CA HIS A 124 -2.15 -5.73 0.11
C HIS A 124 -2.79 -5.55 1.50
N GLN A 125 -2.15 -6.07 2.57
CA GLN A 125 -2.62 -5.91 3.94
C GLN A 125 -2.39 -4.48 4.43
N TYR A 126 -1.25 -3.89 4.10
CA TYR A 126 -0.98 -2.47 4.34
C TYR A 126 -1.99 -1.56 3.62
N GLU A 127 -2.33 -1.87 2.37
CA GLU A 127 -3.37 -1.16 1.61
C GLU A 127 -4.75 -1.29 2.26
N ALA A 128 -5.11 -2.49 2.73
CA ALA A 128 -6.35 -2.74 3.46
C ALA A 128 -6.42 -1.92 4.76
N ILE A 129 -5.33 -1.88 5.53
CA ILE A 129 -5.25 -1.06 6.75
C ILE A 129 -5.42 0.43 6.43
N ALA A 130 -4.76 0.95 5.39
CA ALA A 130 -4.84 2.38 5.04
C ALA A 130 -6.19 2.81 4.45
N THR A 131 -6.92 1.89 3.82
CA THR A 131 -8.25 2.16 3.26
C THR A 131 -9.39 1.88 4.25
N SER A 132 -9.12 1.14 5.32
CA SER A 132 -10.12 0.76 6.33
C SER A 132 -10.81 1.97 6.95
N GLU A 133 -12.14 1.98 6.91
CA GLU A 133 -12.96 2.95 7.61
C GLU A 133 -12.95 2.73 9.13
N ALA A 134 -12.96 1.47 9.58
CA ALA A 134 -12.92 1.12 10.99
C ALA A 134 -11.64 1.65 11.67
N VAL A 135 -10.48 1.48 11.02
CA VAL A 135 -9.21 2.02 11.51
C VAL A 135 -9.25 3.54 11.61
N ARG A 136 -9.78 4.22 10.59
CA ARG A 136 -9.95 5.68 10.60
C ARG A 136 -10.91 6.15 11.70
N LYS A 137 -12.01 5.42 11.92
CA LYS A 137 -12.97 5.70 12.99
C LYS A 137 -12.30 5.55 14.36
N ALA A 138 -11.57 4.45 14.60
CA ALA A 138 -10.86 4.22 15.86
C ALA A 138 -9.85 5.34 16.17
N LEU A 139 -9.09 5.81 15.17
CA LEU A 139 -8.14 6.93 15.31
C LEU A 139 -8.84 8.28 15.53
N LYS A 140 -10.02 8.50 14.94
CA LYS A 140 -10.81 9.73 15.13
C LYS A 140 -11.51 9.77 16.50
N SER A 141 -11.98 8.62 16.98
CA SER A 141 -12.66 8.50 18.27
C SER A 141 -11.72 8.74 19.45
N HIS A 142 -10.43 8.44 19.29
CA HIS A 142 -9.45 8.53 20.39
C HIS A 142 -8.27 9.43 20.01
N PRO A 143 -8.32 10.74 20.33
CA PRO A 143 -7.30 11.70 19.91
C PRO A 143 -5.92 11.52 20.59
N SER A 144 -5.85 10.80 21.71
CA SER A 144 -4.59 10.44 22.40
C SER A 144 -3.83 9.34 21.66
N LEU A 145 -4.52 8.50 20.90
CA LEU A 145 -3.98 7.30 20.28
C LEU A 145 -2.85 7.58 19.27
N PRO A 146 -2.94 8.59 18.37
CA PRO A 146 -1.82 8.95 17.51
C PRO A 146 -0.57 9.40 18.25
N ALA A 147 -0.71 10.08 19.40
CA ALA A 147 0.43 10.49 20.22
C ALA A 147 1.08 9.27 20.90
N LEU A 148 0.26 8.36 21.44
CA LEU A 148 0.70 7.11 22.02
C LEU A 148 1.47 6.24 21.01
N LEU A 149 0.92 6.06 19.80
CA LEU A 149 1.56 5.29 18.73
C LEU A 149 2.92 5.89 18.34
N ARG A 150 3.04 7.22 18.27
CA ARG A 150 4.32 7.89 18.01
C ARG A 150 5.34 7.69 19.14
N GLN A 151 4.89 7.68 20.39
CA GLN A 151 5.75 7.41 21.54
C GLN A 151 6.29 5.97 21.49
N ILE A 152 5.42 4.99 21.25
CA ILE A 152 5.83 3.59 21.08
C ILE A 152 6.77 3.45 19.87
N ASP A 153 6.47 4.10 18.75
CA ASP A 153 7.30 4.05 17.54
C ASP A 153 8.64 4.79 17.68
N SER A 154 8.84 5.59 18.74
CA SER A 154 10.15 6.16 19.06
C SER A 154 11.09 5.16 19.74
N LEU A 155 10.54 4.09 20.34
CA LEU A 155 11.29 3.02 20.99
C LEU A 155 11.87 2.01 19.98
N ARG A 156 12.85 1.23 20.41
CA ARG A 156 13.56 0.25 19.56
C ARG A 156 13.78 -1.06 20.32
N GLY A 157 13.86 -2.17 19.58
CA GLY A 157 14.14 -3.49 20.14
C GLY A 157 13.15 -3.90 21.23
N GLN A 158 13.66 -4.55 22.28
CA GLN A 158 12.86 -5.11 23.37
C GLN A 158 11.98 -4.07 24.07
N GLU A 159 12.49 -2.84 24.28
CA GLU A 159 11.72 -1.78 24.96
C GLU A 159 10.41 -1.45 24.24
N ARG A 160 10.41 -1.52 22.89
CA ARG A 160 9.21 -1.30 22.09
C ARG A 160 8.22 -2.46 22.27
N GLU A 161 8.71 -3.69 22.31
CA GLU A 161 7.88 -4.88 22.49
C GLU A 161 7.24 -4.89 23.89
N ASP A 162 8.03 -4.62 24.92
CA ASP A 162 7.55 -4.54 26.31
C ASP A 162 6.52 -3.43 26.47
N ALA A 163 6.76 -2.26 25.87
CA ALA A 163 5.82 -1.15 25.88
C ALA A 163 4.50 -1.50 25.17
N LEU A 164 4.54 -2.23 24.05
CA LEU A 164 3.35 -2.71 23.36
C LEU A 164 2.57 -3.73 24.20
N GLN A 165 3.27 -4.68 24.82
CA GLN A 165 2.65 -5.68 25.69
C GLN A 165 1.97 -5.03 26.90
N GLN A 166 2.65 -4.07 27.55
CA GLN A 166 2.09 -3.31 28.67
C GLN A 166 0.88 -2.46 28.23
N ALA A 167 0.99 -1.81 27.07
CA ALA A 167 -0.07 -0.97 26.53
C ALA A 167 -1.34 -1.77 26.20
N LEU A 168 -1.19 -2.99 25.69
CA LEU A 168 -2.29 -3.90 25.41
C LEU A 168 -2.77 -4.69 26.65
N GLY A 169 -1.98 -4.69 27.73
CA GLY A 169 -2.28 -5.45 28.95
C GLY A 169 -2.14 -6.96 28.76
N VAL A 170 -1.13 -7.38 27.99
CA VAL A 170 -0.78 -8.80 27.74
C VAL A 170 0.56 -9.18 28.35
N SER A 171 1.13 -8.33 29.22
CA SER A 171 2.39 -8.64 29.88
C SER A 171 2.19 -9.75 30.91
N ALA A 172 3.10 -10.71 30.97
CA ALA A 172 3.06 -11.84 31.91
C ALA A 172 3.00 -11.41 33.39
N SER A 173 3.35 -10.16 33.70
CA SER A 173 3.22 -9.59 35.05
C SER A 173 1.77 -9.31 35.47
N ASP A 174 0.84 -9.19 34.53
CA ASP A 174 -0.58 -8.98 34.82
C ASP A 174 -1.31 -10.30 35.14
N ASP A 175 -0.77 -11.45 34.68
CA ASP A 175 -1.40 -12.78 34.80
C ASP A 175 -1.11 -13.47 36.16
N LEU A 176 -0.01 -13.09 36.81
CA LEU A 176 0.33 -13.57 38.15
C LEU A 176 -0.37 -12.72 39.22
N GLY A 177 -1.70 -12.92 39.32
CA GLY A 177 -2.58 -12.58 40.43
C GLY A 177 -2.05 -11.59 41.45
N GLN A 178 -2.57 -10.38 41.40
CA GLN A 178 -2.36 -9.33 42.39
C GLN A 178 -2.92 -9.76 43.76
N SER A 179 -2.10 -10.49 44.54
CA SER A 179 -2.25 -10.69 45.99
C SER A 179 -0.94 -11.23 46.56
N GLY A 180 0.03 -10.33 46.75
CA GLY A 180 1.27 -10.72 47.42
C GLY A 180 2.36 -9.66 47.33
N SER A 181 2.27 -8.66 48.19
CA SER A 181 3.35 -7.74 48.50
C SER A 181 4.68 -8.48 48.71
N ARG A 182 5.64 -8.37 47.77
CA ARG A 182 7.07 -8.57 48.03
C ARG A 182 7.92 -7.67 47.15
N SER A 183 8.53 -6.70 47.82
CA SER A 183 9.65 -5.92 47.33
C SER A 183 10.80 -6.83 46.91
N SER A 184 11.16 -6.83 45.63
CA SER A 184 12.52 -7.18 45.20
C SER A 184 13.01 -6.12 44.22
N GLN A 185 13.75 -5.20 44.82
CA GLN A 185 14.65 -4.24 44.25
C GLN A 185 15.47 -4.86 43.10
N GLY A 186 15.22 -4.45 41.85
CA GLY A 186 16.12 -4.77 40.74
C GLY A 186 15.51 -4.93 39.36
N HIS A 187 14.84 -3.93 38.79
CA HIS A 187 15.13 -3.45 37.42
C HIS A 187 14.36 -2.15 37.16
N GLN A 188 15.03 -1.22 36.51
CA GLN A 188 14.61 0.16 36.35
C GLN A 188 13.32 0.23 35.53
N PHE A 189 12.32 0.89 36.11
CA PHE A 189 11.00 1.13 35.54
C PHE A 189 11.13 1.77 34.15
N THR A 190 10.72 1.03 33.13
CA THR A 190 10.49 1.48 31.76
C THR A 190 9.31 2.48 31.73
N PRO A 191 9.24 3.35 30.71
CA PRO A 191 8.29 4.47 30.71
C PRO A 191 6.86 3.92 30.61
N VAL A 192 6.03 4.22 31.61
CA VAL A 192 4.59 3.99 31.56
C VAL A 192 4.03 4.83 30.40
N ILE A 193 3.87 4.21 29.22
CA ILE A 193 3.43 4.89 28.01
C ILE A 193 1.91 5.07 28.03
N VAL A 194 1.17 4.05 28.46
CA VAL A 194 -0.27 4.11 28.65
C VAL A 194 -0.58 4.51 30.08
N LYS A 195 -1.32 5.61 30.24
CA LYS A 195 -1.60 6.21 31.56
C LYS A 195 -3.01 5.93 32.04
N THR A 196 -3.92 5.54 31.14
CA THR A 196 -5.34 5.31 31.47
C THR A 196 -5.87 4.01 30.88
N ASP A 197 -6.87 3.43 31.55
CA ASP A 197 -7.59 2.26 31.02
C ASP A 197 -8.34 2.58 29.72
N GLU A 198 -8.72 3.84 29.53
CA GLU A 198 -9.33 4.34 28.29
C GLU A 198 -8.35 4.28 27.11
N GLU A 199 -7.09 4.67 27.31
CA GLU A 199 -6.04 4.55 26.28
C GLU A 199 -5.76 3.08 25.94
N ARG A 200 -5.78 2.19 26.93
CA ARG A 200 -5.67 0.74 26.73
C ARG A 200 -6.85 0.18 25.92
N ALA A 201 -8.08 0.54 26.28
CA ALA A 201 -9.27 0.14 25.55
C ALA A 201 -9.26 0.67 24.11
N ALA A 202 -8.86 1.93 23.91
CA ALA A 202 -8.69 2.54 22.60
C ALA A 202 -7.66 1.79 21.73
N LEU A 203 -6.54 1.38 22.32
CA LEU A 203 -5.50 0.63 21.63
C LEU A 203 -5.97 -0.78 21.24
N ARG A 204 -6.72 -1.46 22.11
CA ARG A 204 -7.34 -2.76 21.81
C ARG A 204 -8.37 -2.64 20.67
N ALA A 205 -9.24 -1.64 20.72
CA ALA A 205 -10.21 -1.37 19.66
C ALA A 205 -9.53 -1.07 18.31
N LEU A 206 -8.39 -0.35 18.32
CA LEU A 206 -7.58 -0.16 17.12
C LEU A 206 -6.97 -1.48 16.63
N ALA A 207 -6.45 -2.32 17.53
CA ALA A 207 -5.87 -3.61 17.18
C ALA A 207 -6.90 -4.53 16.52
N GLU A 208 -8.13 -4.59 17.04
CA GLU A 208 -9.26 -5.31 16.42
C GLU A 208 -9.60 -4.75 15.03
N ALA A 209 -9.68 -3.42 14.89
CA ALA A 209 -9.98 -2.79 13.60
C ALA A 209 -8.90 -3.07 12.54
N VAL A 210 -7.63 -3.10 12.95
CA VAL A 210 -6.49 -3.48 12.09
C VAL A 210 -6.60 -4.95 11.70
N GLU A 211 -6.87 -5.83 12.67
CA GLU A 211 -6.99 -7.26 12.43
C GLU A 211 -8.12 -7.59 11.44
N SER A 212 -9.29 -7.00 11.65
CA SER A 212 -10.44 -7.13 10.76
C SER A 212 -10.12 -6.68 9.32
N ALA A 213 -9.38 -5.57 9.18
CA ALA A 213 -8.94 -5.07 7.89
C ALA A 213 -7.95 -6.03 7.19
N VAL A 214 -6.99 -6.58 7.93
CA VAL A 214 -5.98 -7.51 7.40
C VAL A 214 -6.60 -8.83 6.96
N ARG A 215 -7.64 -9.30 7.65
CA ARG A 215 -8.33 -10.55 7.30
C ARG A 215 -9.34 -10.42 6.17
N GLY A 216 -9.75 -9.19 5.85
CA GLY A 216 -10.79 -8.95 4.85
C GLY A 216 -12.15 -9.50 5.27
N GLY A 217 -12.52 -9.39 6.55
CA GLY A 217 -13.86 -9.75 7.04
C GLY A 217 -14.15 -11.26 7.13
N LYS A 218 -13.13 -12.12 7.20
CA LYS A 218 -13.31 -13.57 7.40
C LYS A 218 -13.62 -13.90 8.87
N GLU A 219 -14.89 -13.85 9.24
CA GLU A 219 -15.40 -14.05 10.63
C GLU A 219 -15.21 -15.47 11.19
N GLY A 220 -14.79 -16.46 10.40
CA GLY A 220 -14.66 -17.87 10.81
C GLY A 220 -13.27 -18.31 11.30
N THR A 221 -12.35 -17.38 11.53
CA THR A 221 -10.97 -17.69 11.98
C THR A 221 -10.68 -16.97 13.28
N LEU A 222 -9.99 -17.64 14.23
CA LEU A 222 -9.66 -17.13 15.59
C LEU A 222 -9.26 -15.65 15.54
N GLY A 223 -10.10 -14.78 16.08
CA GLY A 223 -9.88 -13.33 16.16
C GLY A 223 -9.08 -12.93 17.41
N LEU A 224 -8.81 -11.64 17.57
CA LEU A 224 -8.31 -11.11 18.84
C LEU A 224 -9.47 -11.08 19.83
N ASP A 225 -9.52 -12.04 20.75
CA ASP A 225 -10.45 -12.04 21.87
C ASP A 225 -9.72 -11.50 23.10
N TRP A 226 -10.11 -10.30 23.53
CA TRP A 226 -9.64 -9.75 24.81
C TRP A 226 -10.61 -10.24 25.87
N GLU A 227 -10.15 -11.09 26.80
CA GLU A 227 -10.97 -11.57 27.91
C GLU A 227 -11.72 -10.39 28.57
N GLY A 228 -13.04 -10.36 28.43
CA GLY A 228 -13.91 -9.31 28.98
C GLY A 228 -14.74 -8.50 27.98
N SER A 229 -14.56 -8.66 26.67
CA SER A 229 -15.54 -8.13 25.69
C SER A 229 -16.77 -9.04 25.64
N THR A 230 -17.63 -8.93 26.66
CA THR A 230 -18.94 -9.60 26.69
C THR A 230 -19.77 -9.15 25.49
N SER A 231 -19.84 -10.00 24.47
CA SER A 231 -20.93 -9.99 23.49
C SER A 231 -22.18 -10.51 24.20
N GLU A 232 -22.79 -9.62 24.99
CA GLU A 232 -24.17 -9.76 25.41
C GLU A 232 -25.04 -9.51 24.17
N VAL A 233 -25.30 -10.58 23.42
CA VAL A 233 -26.33 -10.59 22.37
C VAL A 233 -27.50 -11.41 22.91
N ALA A 234 -28.54 -10.68 23.30
CA ALA A 234 -29.89 -11.17 23.56
C ALA A 234 -30.61 -11.55 22.26
#